data_AF-A0A494Z5U3-F1
#
_entry.id   AF-A0A494Z5U3-F1
#
_cell.length_a   1.000
_cell.length_b   1.000
_cell.length_c   1.000
_cell.angle_alpha   90.00
_cell.angle_beta   90.00
_cell.angle_gamma   90.00
#
_symmetry.space_group_name_H-M   'P 1'
#
loop_
_entity.id
_entity.type
_entity.pdbx_description
1 polymer ?
#
loop_
_entity_poly.entity_id
_entity_poly.type
_entity_poly.pdbx_seq_one_letter_code
_entity_poly.pdbx_strand_id
1 'polypeptide(L)'
;MHIKKRFIIIFSIFLIAISFSITAFASEVVINVDNLNIRSGPGTEYATVGQANAEETYPFIQQEQDWVEVELEEGTGWINVEFLTVNNDTVEVNEPDENNQEIQTTSITIQADNTHLRSGPSTDYNITHFADKGEQFEVISQKDQWYELENENTTGFILKDIIADDLEGYNEFNFMNKTIIIDAGHGGHDVGAIGASGTFEKDFTYFTAQELEKELTALGANVLLTRPGDEFISLNARASFSNISNTDAFISIHYNSFTEQPNVTGIETFYYHDQNKDLARYVQEEMIKATNANNRGYEFGDLYVLRQNFKPAVLVELGFISNGESEAKLRTKAYQQQLVQGMVNGLSRYFSSY
;
A
#
# COMPACT_ATOMS: atom_id res chain seq x y z
N MET A 1 77.66 -58.53 23.80
CA MET A 1 77.09 -58.07 22.51
C MET A 1 75.83 -58.90 22.29
N HIS A 2 74.62 -58.31 22.36
CA HIS A 2 73.40 -58.74 21.65
C HIS A 2 72.12 -58.11 22.26
N ILE A 3 71.55 -57.21 21.45
CA ILE A 3 70.12 -57.06 21.12
C ILE A 3 69.19 -56.58 22.24
N LYS A 4 68.96 -55.26 22.25
CA LYS A 4 67.77 -54.60 22.81
C LYS A 4 66.53 -55.03 22.00
N LYS A 5 65.55 -55.69 22.62
CA LYS A 5 64.22 -55.90 22.03
C LYS A 5 63.39 -54.63 22.22
N ARG A 6 63.00 -54.03 21.08
CA ARG A 6 62.09 -52.88 20.99
C ARG A 6 60.66 -53.36 21.20
N PHE A 7 59.93 -52.75 22.15
CA PHE A 7 58.47 -52.82 22.20
C PHE A 7 57.94 -51.72 21.28
N ILE A 8 57.24 -52.12 20.22
CA ILE A 8 56.48 -51.23 19.34
C ILE A 8 55.06 -51.21 19.90
N ILE A 9 54.65 -50.08 20.47
CA ILE A 9 53.26 -49.81 20.84
C ILE A 9 52.61 -49.20 19.60
N ILE A 10 51.71 -49.95 18.95
CA ILE A 10 50.89 -49.49 17.84
C ILE A 10 49.69 -48.76 18.46
N PHE A 11 49.64 -47.44 18.29
CA PHE A 11 48.52 -46.61 18.71
C PHE A 11 47.50 -46.59 17.57
N SER A 12 46.43 -47.38 17.69
CA SER A 12 45.30 -47.35 16.75
C SER A 12 44.53 -46.05 16.94
N ILE A 13 44.61 -45.14 15.97
CA ILE A 13 43.82 -43.92 15.91
C ILE A 13 42.39 -44.31 15.48
N PHE A 14 41.44 -44.18 16.41
CA PHE A 14 40.01 -44.38 16.17
C PHE A 14 39.47 -43.11 15.51
N LEU A 15 39.16 -43.18 14.20
CA LEU A 15 38.56 -42.07 13.46
C LEU A 15 37.05 -42.05 13.78
N ILE A 16 36.64 -41.23 14.76
CA ILE A 16 35.22 -40.97 15.04
C ILE A 16 34.73 -40.00 13.96
N ALA A 17 33.97 -40.53 12.99
CA ALA A 17 33.20 -39.70 12.07
C ALA A 17 32.01 -39.10 12.84
N ILE A 18 32.16 -37.86 13.30
CA ILE A 18 31.05 -37.08 13.83
C ILE A 18 30.29 -36.54 12.62
N SER A 19 29.18 -37.18 12.28
CA SER A 19 28.19 -36.62 11.36
C SER A 19 27.48 -35.48 12.07
N PHE A 20 27.90 -34.25 11.82
CA PHE A 20 27.12 -33.08 12.14
C PHE A 20 25.97 -32.99 11.13
N SER A 21 24.73 -33.20 11.58
CA SER A 21 23.57 -32.73 10.84
C SER A 21 23.61 -31.21 10.86
N ILE A 22 23.80 -30.60 9.69
CA ILE A 22 23.60 -29.17 9.51
C ILE A 22 22.09 -28.97 9.57
N THR A 23 21.55 -28.48 10.68
CA THR A 23 20.22 -27.87 10.69
C THR A 23 20.32 -26.57 9.92
N ALA A 24 19.84 -26.56 8.68
CA ALA A 24 19.56 -25.32 7.97
C ALA A 24 18.37 -24.67 8.66
N PHE A 25 18.58 -23.48 9.22
CA PHE A 25 17.46 -22.63 9.64
C PHE A 25 16.94 -21.98 8.36
N ALA A 26 15.85 -22.51 7.80
CA ALA A 26 15.10 -21.77 6.78
C ALA A 26 14.42 -20.59 7.49
N SER A 27 14.47 -19.40 6.89
CA SER A 27 13.61 -18.30 7.32
C SER A 27 12.15 -18.77 7.26
N GLU A 28 11.34 -18.44 8.26
CA GLU A 28 9.92 -18.80 8.23
C GLU A 28 9.10 -17.59 7.76
N VAL A 29 8.05 -17.88 7.00
CA VAL A 29 6.99 -16.91 6.73
C VAL A 29 5.81 -17.18 7.64
N VAL A 30 5.27 -16.12 8.24
CA VAL A 30 4.06 -16.14 9.07
C VAL A 30 2.90 -15.61 8.24
N ILE A 31 1.79 -16.33 8.22
CA ILE A 31 0.58 -15.89 7.52
C ILE A 31 -0.14 -14.82 8.35
N ASN A 32 -0.52 -13.71 7.71
CA ASN A 32 -1.16 -12.58 8.39
C ASN A 32 -2.70 -12.57 8.28
N VAL A 33 -3.31 -13.48 7.51
CA VAL A 33 -4.75 -13.50 7.21
C VAL A 33 -5.33 -14.91 7.23
N ASP A 34 -6.61 -15.04 7.60
CA ASP A 34 -7.32 -16.32 7.56
C ASP A 34 -7.76 -16.71 6.15
N ASN A 35 -7.92 -18.02 5.91
CA ASN A 35 -8.48 -18.58 4.67
C ASN A 35 -7.72 -18.21 3.39
N LEU A 36 -6.40 -17.99 3.46
CA LEU A 36 -5.55 -17.63 2.33
C LEU A 36 -5.30 -18.82 1.40
N ASN A 37 -5.56 -18.68 0.10
CA ASN A 37 -5.26 -19.72 -0.87
C ASN A 37 -3.75 -19.85 -1.13
N ILE A 38 -3.22 -21.07 -1.00
CA ILE A 38 -1.87 -21.44 -1.42
C ILE A 38 -1.95 -22.02 -2.84
N ARG A 39 -1.10 -21.53 -3.76
CA ARG A 39 -1.23 -21.81 -5.20
C ARG A 39 -0.09 -22.65 -5.75
N SER A 40 -0.32 -23.34 -6.86
CA SER A 40 0.69 -24.18 -7.51
C SER A 40 1.79 -23.41 -8.27
N GLY A 41 1.72 -22.07 -8.31
CA GLY A 41 2.67 -21.21 -9.02
C GLY A 41 2.46 -19.73 -8.66
N PRO A 42 3.40 -18.84 -9.08
CA PRO A 42 3.43 -17.43 -8.69
C PRO A 42 2.39 -16.59 -9.48
N GLY A 43 1.13 -16.66 -9.07
CA GLY A 43 0.05 -15.92 -9.71
C GLY A 43 -1.35 -16.41 -9.33
N THR A 44 -2.36 -15.57 -9.54
CA THR A 44 -3.77 -15.91 -9.21
C THR A 44 -4.43 -16.84 -10.24
N GLU A 45 -3.81 -16.99 -11.41
CA GLU A 45 -4.20 -17.91 -12.47
C GLU A 45 -3.82 -19.37 -12.19
N TYR A 46 -2.93 -19.61 -11.23
CA TYR A 46 -2.52 -20.94 -10.82
C TYR A 46 -3.53 -21.58 -9.87
N ALA A 47 -3.66 -22.91 -9.96
CA ALA A 47 -4.62 -23.67 -9.18
C ALA A 47 -4.31 -23.62 -7.68
N THR A 48 -5.35 -23.59 -6.85
CA THR A 48 -5.22 -23.72 -5.40
C THR A 48 -4.79 -25.15 -5.04
N VAL A 49 -3.70 -25.27 -4.28
CA VAL A 49 -3.15 -26.54 -3.79
C VAL A 49 -3.36 -26.72 -2.28
N GLY A 50 -3.69 -25.64 -1.58
CA GLY A 50 -3.97 -25.65 -0.14
C GLY A 50 -4.56 -24.33 0.32
N GLN A 51 -4.84 -24.24 1.61
CA GLN A 51 -5.32 -23.03 2.25
C GLN A 51 -4.63 -22.88 3.61
N ALA A 52 -4.29 -21.65 3.97
CA ALA A 52 -3.63 -21.31 5.22
C ALA A 52 -4.45 -20.30 6.03
N ASN A 53 -4.25 -20.30 7.35
CA ASN A 53 -4.88 -19.34 8.27
C ASN A 53 -3.86 -18.43 8.94
N ALA A 54 -4.35 -17.37 9.59
CA ALA A 54 -3.47 -16.43 10.28
C ALA A 54 -2.65 -17.15 11.36
N GLU A 55 -1.43 -16.68 11.58
CA GLU A 55 -0.44 -17.22 12.52
C GLU A 55 0.17 -18.59 12.14
N GLU A 56 -0.31 -19.25 11.07
CA GLU A 56 0.37 -20.43 10.52
C GLU A 56 1.74 -20.02 9.95
N THR A 57 2.74 -20.92 10.07
CA THR A 57 4.10 -20.67 9.57
C THR A 57 4.52 -21.72 8.56
N TYR A 58 5.28 -21.29 7.56
CA TYR A 58 5.85 -22.17 6.55
C TYR A 58 7.33 -21.85 6.30
N PRO A 59 8.18 -22.88 6.04
CA PRO A 59 9.55 -22.65 5.63
C PRO A 59 9.62 -21.88 4.30
N PHE A 60 10.40 -20.80 4.27
CA PHE A 60 10.70 -20.05 3.05
C PHE A 60 11.65 -20.86 2.15
N ILE A 61 11.29 -20.99 0.87
CA ILE A 61 12.15 -21.62 -0.14
C ILE A 61 12.81 -20.54 -1.01
N GLN A 62 11.99 -19.75 -1.70
CA GLN A 62 12.45 -18.69 -2.62
C GLN A 62 11.36 -17.65 -2.84
N GLN A 63 11.72 -16.55 -3.50
CA GLN A 63 10.78 -15.51 -3.90
C GLN A 63 10.94 -15.22 -5.39
N GLU A 64 9.81 -15.11 -6.10
CA GLU A 64 9.71 -14.63 -7.46
C GLU A 64 8.71 -13.46 -7.52
N GLN A 65 9.21 -12.25 -7.79
CA GLN A 65 8.42 -11.02 -7.75
C GLN A 65 7.68 -10.87 -6.42
N ASP A 66 6.34 -10.82 -6.47
CA ASP A 66 5.46 -10.65 -5.32
C ASP A 66 4.98 -11.99 -4.73
N TRP A 67 5.60 -13.12 -5.09
CA TRP A 67 5.20 -14.44 -4.62
C TRP A 67 6.36 -15.17 -3.95
N VAL A 68 6.08 -15.77 -2.79
CA VAL A 68 7.00 -16.61 -2.03
C VAL A 68 6.61 -18.07 -2.21
N GLU A 69 7.58 -18.90 -2.58
CA GLU A 69 7.44 -20.35 -2.53
C GLU A 69 7.75 -20.84 -1.11
N VAL A 70 6.86 -21.66 -0.58
CA VAL A 70 6.94 -22.23 0.76
C VAL A 70 6.86 -23.76 0.72
N GLU A 71 7.46 -24.41 1.72
CA GLU A 71 7.37 -25.86 1.89
C GLU A 71 6.06 -26.25 2.59
N LEU A 72 5.31 -27.21 2.02
CA LEU A 72 4.10 -27.79 2.60
C LEU A 72 4.38 -29.21 3.09
N GLU A 73 3.47 -29.80 3.87
CA GLU A 73 3.58 -31.23 4.28
C GLU A 73 3.73 -32.16 3.07
N GLU A 74 3.05 -31.85 1.96
CA GLU A 74 3.16 -32.54 0.69
C GLU A 74 3.49 -31.56 -0.45
N GLY A 75 4.78 -31.30 -0.67
CA GLY A 75 5.27 -30.52 -1.82
C GLY A 75 5.53 -29.06 -1.49
N THR A 76 5.30 -28.17 -2.47
CA THR A 76 5.50 -26.73 -2.32
C THR A 76 4.25 -25.96 -2.75
N GLY A 77 4.16 -24.72 -2.31
CA GLY A 77 3.08 -23.82 -2.67
C GLY A 77 3.53 -22.38 -2.70
N TRP A 78 2.81 -21.55 -3.42
CA TRP A 78 3.12 -20.14 -3.63
C TRP A 78 2.10 -19.26 -2.93
N ILE A 79 2.59 -18.27 -2.18
CA ILE A 79 1.80 -17.34 -1.39
C ILE A 79 2.28 -15.92 -1.70
N ASN A 80 1.35 -14.97 -1.89
CA ASN A 80 1.73 -13.59 -2.20
C ASN A 80 2.35 -12.90 -0.98
N VAL A 81 3.44 -12.15 -1.19
CA VAL A 81 4.21 -11.43 -0.15
C VAL A 81 3.34 -10.49 0.69
N GLU A 82 2.24 -9.95 0.12
CA GLU A 82 1.37 -9.01 0.81
C GLU A 82 0.64 -9.61 2.02
N PHE A 83 0.57 -10.94 2.11
CA PHE A 83 -0.11 -11.67 3.17
C PHE A 83 0.83 -12.31 4.20
N LEU A 84 2.13 -12.01 4.13
CA LEU A 84 3.18 -12.70 4.89
C LEU A 84 3.98 -11.73 5.75
N THR A 85 4.52 -12.23 6.85
CA THR A 85 5.64 -11.60 7.58
C THR A 85 6.83 -12.56 7.56
N VAL A 86 8.01 -12.10 7.12
CA VAL A 86 9.23 -12.93 7.10
C VAL A 86 9.99 -12.73 8.41
N ASN A 87 10.07 -13.77 9.25
CA ASN A 87 10.85 -13.73 10.48
C ASN A 87 12.31 -14.07 10.18
N ASN A 88 13.16 -13.04 10.11
CA ASN A 88 14.61 -13.20 10.02
C ASN A 88 15.24 -12.97 11.39
N ASP A 89 15.62 -14.03 12.09
CA ASP A 89 16.51 -13.91 13.25
C ASP A 89 17.91 -13.49 12.78
N THR A 90 18.40 -12.43 13.41
CA THR A 90 19.54 -11.57 13.03
C THR A 90 20.88 -12.30 12.82
N VAL A 91 21.55 -11.98 11.70
CA VAL A 91 23.01 -12.02 11.58
C VAL A 91 23.49 -10.64 11.11
N GLU A 92 24.43 -10.06 11.85
CA GLU A 92 25.15 -8.82 11.54
C GLU A 92 25.68 -8.84 10.10
N VAL A 93 25.31 -7.81 9.32
CA VAL A 93 25.78 -7.62 7.96
C VAL A 93 27.24 -7.17 8.01
N ASN A 94 28.16 -8.08 7.75
CA ASN A 94 29.40 -7.72 7.07
C ASN A 94 29.06 -7.58 5.59
N GLU A 95 29.23 -6.38 5.06
CA GLU A 95 29.18 -6.16 3.62
C GLU A 95 30.20 -7.02 2.88
N PRO A 96 29.84 -7.39 1.65
CA PRO A 96 30.75 -7.23 0.53
C PRO A 96 30.10 -6.42 -0.60
N ASP A 97 30.55 -5.17 -0.67
CA ASP A 97 30.93 -4.35 -1.82
C ASP A 97 30.46 -4.67 -3.26
N GLU A 98 30.09 -3.56 -3.91
CA GLU A 98 30.18 -3.21 -5.32
C GLU A 98 29.20 -3.85 -6.33
N ASN A 99 28.05 -3.18 -6.51
CA ASN A 99 27.78 -2.58 -7.81
C ASN A 99 27.65 -1.06 -7.63
N ASN A 100 28.79 -0.42 -7.79
CA ASN A 100 29.00 1.02 -7.75
C ASN A 100 28.17 1.70 -8.86
N GLN A 101 27.01 2.25 -8.50
CA GLN A 101 26.49 3.43 -9.18
C GLN A 101 26.70 4.61 -8.24
N GLU A 102 27.65 5.47 -8.59
CA GLU A 102 27.85 6.77 -7.95
C GLU A 102 26.49 7.46 -7.77
N ILE A 103 26.05 7.62 -6.53
CA ILE A 103 25.00 8.60 -6.22
C ILE A 103 25.67 9.95 -6.42
N GLN A 104 25.40 10.59 -7.56
CA GLN A 104 25.65 12.01 -7.71
C GLN A 104 24.84 12.72 -6.62
N THR A 105 25.53 13.29 -5.63
CA THR A 105 24.95 14.19 -4.63
C THR A 105 24.15 15.26 -5.36
N THR A 106 22.83 15.10 -5.35
CA THR A 106 21.90 16.01 -6.00
C THR A 106 21.37 16.91 -4.89
N SER A 107 21.77 18.17 -4.92
CA SER A 107 21.22 19.19 -4.03
C SER A 107 19.82 19.56 -4.54
N ILE A 108 18.83 19.56 -3.65
CA ILE A 108 17.43 19.84 -3.94
C ILE A 108 17.05 21.17 -3.34
N THR A 109 16.32 21.99 -4.11
CA THR A 109 15.69 23.21 -3.61
C THR A 109 14.19 22.98 -3.39
N ILE A 110 13.69 23.31 -2.21
CA ILE A 110 12.26 23.24 -1.89
C ILE A 110 11.50 24.29 -2.70
N GLN A 111 10.43 23.86 -3.37
CA GLN A 111 9.70 24.72 -4.32
C GLN A 111 8.46 25.40 -3.72
N ALA A 112 8.00 24.96 -2.54
CA ALA A 112 6.81 25.45 -1.87
C ALA A 112 7.00 25.63 -0.37
N ASP A 113 6.35 26.65 0.20
CA ASP A 113 6.35 26.89 1.65
C ASP A 113 5.61 25.79 2.40
N ASN A 114 6.02 25.50 3.64
CA ASN A 114 5.45 24.45 4.50
C ASN A 114 5.50 23.03 3.91
N THR A 115 6.50 22.71 3.10
CA THR A 115 6.72 21.36 2.58
C THR A 115 7.09 20.40 3.72
N HIS A 116 6.37 19.29 3.84
CA HIS A 116 6.55 18.36 4.96
C HIS A 116 7.73 17.40 4.73
N LEU A 117 8.72 17.43 5.62
CA LEU A 117 9.68 16.34 5.79
C LEU A 117 9.24 15.43 6.93
N ARG A 118 9.45 14.12 6.76
CA ARG A 118 8.97 13.08 7.68
C ARG A 118 10.11 12.27 8.29
N SER A 119 9.85 11.60 9.41
CA SER A 119 10.84 10.73 10.07
C SER A 119 11.08 9.39 9.35
N GLY A 120 10.42 9.14 8.23
CA GLY A 120 10.52 7.89 7.48
C GLY A 120 9.80 7.95 6.12
N PRO A 121 10.07 6.99 5.21
CA PRO A 121 9.63 7.02 3.82
C PRO A 121 8.19 6.53 3.65
N SER A 122 7.25 7.11 4.39
CA SER A 122 5.80 7.02 4.15
C SER A 122 5.06 8.15 4.87
N THR A 123 3.81 8.37 4.50
CA THR A 123 2.93 9.36 5.15
C THR A 123 2.47 8.99 6.57
N ASP A 124 2.79 7.79 7.06
CA ASP A 124 2.54 7.38 8.45
C ASP A 124 3.59 7.88 9.43
N TYR A 125 4.77 8.25 8.93
CA TYR A 125 5.83 8.77 9.76
C TYR A 125 5.53 10.23 10.13
N ASN A 126 5.86 10.58 11.36
CA ASN A 126 5.64 11.92 11.89
C ASN A 126 6.37 12.96 11.04
N ILE A 127 5.71 14.10 10.82
CA ILE A 127 6.37 15.27 10.25
C ILE A 127 7.44 15.74 11.23
N THR A 128 8.68 15.80 10.78
CA THR A 128 9.84 16.25 11.58
C THR A 128 10.15 17.71 11.31
N HIS A 129 9.84 18.21 10.12
CA HIS A 129 10.14 19.57 9.70
C HIS A 129 9.16 20.07 8.63
N PHE A 130 8.93 21.39 8.63
CA PHE A 130 8.18 22.12 7.60
C PHE A 130 9.20 23.00 6.88
N ALA A 131 9.63 22.61 5.69
CA ALA A 131 10.59 23.38 4.91
C ALA A 131 9.87 24.43 4.08
N ASP A 132 10.47 25.62 4.02
CA ASP A 132 10.00 26.73 3.23
C ASP A 132 10.61 26.76 1.83
N LYS A 133 9.95 27.48 0.91
CA LYS A 133 10.44 27.63 -0.46
C LYS A 133 11.84 28.25 -0.46
N GLY A 134 12.74 27.63 -1.21
CA GLY A 134 14.13 28.06 -1.38
C GLY A 134 15.09 27.41 -0.39
N GLU A 135 14.61 26.65 0.61
CA GLU A 135 15.47 25.83 1.45
C GLU A 135 16.15 24.74 0.61
N GLN A 136 17.41 24.44 0.95
CA GLN A 136 18.23 23.47 0.23
C GLN A 136 18.59 22.29 1.11
N PHE A 137 18.59 21.10 0.49
CA PHE A 137 18.88 19.84 1.14
C PHE A 137 19.72 18.95 0.22
N GLU A 138 20.58 18.13 0.82
CA GLU A 138 21.30 17.08 0.11
C GLU A 138 20.52 15.77 0.18
N VAL A 139 20.41 15.05 -0.94
CA VAL A 139 19.91 13.66 -0.92
C VAL A 139 20.97 12.76 -0.31
N ILE A 140 20.66 12.18 0.84
CA ILE A 140 21.55 11.24 1.53
C ILE A 140 21.14 9.77 1.33
N SER A 141 19.86 9.51 1.04
CA SER A 141 19.39 8.16 0.68
C SER A 141 18.10 8.20 -0.13
N GLN A 142 17.69 7.05 -0.68
CA GLN A 142 16.40 6.89 -1.32
C GLN A 142 15.77 5.54 -0.97
N LYS A 143 14.45 5.53 -0.81
CA LYS A 143 13.66 4.31 -0.63
C LYS A 143 12.32 4.48 -1.34
N ASP A 144 12.03 3.58 -2.27
CA ASP A 144 10.81 3.62 -3.09
C ASP A 144 10.61 5.00 -3.75
N GLN A 145 9.50 5.66 -3.45
CA GLN A 145 9.15 7.01 -3.92
C GLN A 145 9.62 8.13 -2.98
N TRP A 146 10.54 7.87 -2.05
CA TRP A 146 11.01 8.87 -1.07
C TRP A 146 12.51 9.12 -1.19
N TYR A 147 12.90 10.39 -1.07
CA TYR A 147 14.27 10.79 -0.77
C TYR A 147 14.42 11.07 0.71
N GLU A 148 15.55 10.66 1.28
CA GLU A 148 16.00 11.16 2.56
C GLU A 148 16.90 12.38 2.32
N LEU A 149 16.54 13.47 2.97
CA LEU A 149 17.14 14.78 2.82
C LEU A 149 17.86 15.18 4.10
N GLU A 150 19.00 15.86 3.97
CA GLU A 150 19.75 16.43 5.09
C GLU A 150 20.23 17.84 4.79
N ASN A 151 20.19 18.72 5.79
CA ASN A 151 20.92 19.98 5.81
C ASN A 151 21.54 20.21 7.21
N GLU A 152 22.15 21.38 7.45
CA GLU A 152 22.80 21.68 8.74
C GLU A 152 21.86 21.60 9.97
N ASN A 153 20.54 21.69 9.76
CA ASN A 153 19.55 21.82 10.83
C ASN A 153 18.65 20.59 11.01
N THR A 154 18.44 19.79 9.96
CA THR A 154 17.45 18.71 9.99
C THR A 154 17.71 17.61 8.97
N THR A 155 17.11 16.45 9.25
CA THR A 155 17.05 15.29 8.38
C THR A 155 15.60 14.85 8.26
N GLY A 156 15.16 14.43 7.08
CA GLY A 156 13.84 13.85 6.90
C GLY A 156 13.55 13.37 5.49
N PHE A 157 12.50 12.58 5.37
CA PHE A 157 12.06 11.98 4.13
C PHE A 157 11.04 12.88 3.42
N ILE A 158 11.20 13.03 2.12
CA ILE A 158 10.27 13.72 1.22
C ILE A 158 9.87 12.82 0.06
N LEU A 159 8.63 12.94 -0.41
CA LEU A 159 8.19 12.23 -1.60
C LEU A 159 8.91 12.82 -2.82
N LYS A 160 9.50 11.97 -3.67
CA LYS A 160 10.31 12.36 -4.85
C LYS A 160 9.57 13.32 -5.77
N ASP A 161 8.26 13.15 -5.90
CA ASP A 161 7.42 13.96 -6.79
C ASP A 161 7.21 15.41 -6.31
N ILE A 162 7.48 15.71 -5.03
CA ILE A 162 7.35 17.06 -4.47
C ILE A 162 8.51 17.97 -4.92
N ILE A 163 9.62 17.40 -5.40
CA ILE A 163 10.90 18.11 -5.53
C ILE A 163 11.56 18.09 -6.93
N ALA A 164 10.91 17.52 -7.95
CA ALA A 164 11.51 17.39 -9.28
C ALA A 164 11.68 18.76 -9.99
N ASP A 165 12.92 19.09 -10.35
CA ASP A 165 13.41 20.44 -10.71
C ASP A 165 13.45 20.75 -12.23
N ASP A 166 12.76 20.00 -13.10
CA ASP A 166 12.80 20.21 -14.57
C ASP A 166 11.40 20.51 -15.16
N LEU A 167 11.06 21.81 -15.21
CA LEU A 167 9.78 22.38 -15.61
C LEU A 167 9.66 22.57 -17.14
N GLU A 168 9.76 21.48 -17.90
CA GLU A 168 9.10 21.34 -19.21
C GLU A 168 8.48 19.95 -19.33
N GLY A 169 7.54 19.60 -18.44
CA GLY A 169 6.74 18.39 -18.66
C GLY A 169 5.82 17.90 -17.55
N TYR A 170 6.13 18.13 -16.27
CA TYR A 170 5.47 17.37 -15.19
C TYR A 170 5.10 18.24 -13.97
N ASN A 171 3.98 18.95 -14.07
CA ASN A 171 3.17 19.39 -12.91
C ASN A 171 2.22 18.24 -12.53
N GLU A 172 2.76 17.07 -12.17
CA GLU A 172 1.92 15.86 -12.10
C GLU A 172 1.12 15.72 -10.81
N PHE A 173 1.35 16.52 -9.75
CA PHE A 173 0.62 16.44 -8.45
C PHE A 173 0.51 17.77 -7.68
N ASN A 174 0.12 18.87 -8.32
CA ASN A 174 -0.05 20.14 -7.61
C ASN A 174 -1.49 20.29 -7.06
N PHE A 175 -1.70 19.93 -5.79
CA PHE A 175 -2.98 20.16 -5.09
C PHE A 175 -3.05 21.47 -4.30
N MET A 176 -2.05 22.36 -4.44
CA MET A 176 -2.06 23.64 -3.74
C MET A 176 -3.33 24.43 -4.08
N ASN A 177 -3.99 24.93 -3.02
CA ASN A 177 -5.28 25.64 -3.09
C ASN A 177 -6.47 24.80 -3.57
N LYS A 178 -6.35 23.47 -3.68
CA LYS A 178 -7.49 22.59 -3.96
C LYS A 178 -8.16 22.19 -2.66
N THR A 179 -9.48 22.36 -2.58
CA THR A 179 -10.28 21.80 -1.48
C THR A 179 -10.92 20.48 -1.93
N ILE A 180 -10.49 19.37 -1.34
CA ILE A 180 -11.00 18.04 -1.66
C ILE A 180 -11.81 17.54 -0.48
N ILE A 181 -13.05 17.13 -0.73
CA ILE A 181 -13.89 16.53 0.30
C ILE A 181 -13.90 15.02 0.12
N ILE A 182 -13.56 14.32 1.18
CA ILE A 182 -13.60 12.87 1.23
C ILE A 182 -14.80 12.45 2.08
N ASP A 183 -15.66 11.65 1.47
CA ASP A 183 -16.85 11.12 2.09
C ASP A 183 -16.67 9.64 2.40
N ALA A 184 -16.29 9.33 3.64
CA ALA A 184 -16.23 7.95 4.11
C ALA A 184 -17.67 7.40 4.26
N GLY A 185 -18.08 6.52 3.34
CA GLY A 185 -19.41 5.91 3.32
C GLY A 185 -19.83 5.32 4.67
N HIS A 186 -21.15 5.28 4.93
CA HIS A 186 -21.74 4.71 6.15
C HIS A 186 -21.23 5.37 7.46
N GLY A 187 -21.34 4.70 8.59
CA GLY A 187 -20.86 5.16 9.90
C GLY A 187 -21.91 5.09 11.00
N GLY A 188 -21.45 4.91 12.23
CA GLY A 188 -22.29 4.75 13.41
C GLY A 188 -23.17 3.50 13.30
N HIS A 189 -24.49 3.72 13.28
CA HIS A 189 -25.49 2.65 13.20
C HIS A 189 -25.70 2.11 11.79
N ASP A 190 -25.28 2.85 10.76
CA ASP A 190 -25.22 2.34 9.39
C ASP A 190 -23.85 1.67 9.21
N VAL A 191 -23.84 0.34 9.19
CA VAL A 191 -22.61 -0.45 9.08
C VAL A 191 -22.17 -0.67 7.62
N GLY A 192 -23.04 -0.33 6.67
CA GLY A 192 -22.87 -0.69 5.26
C GLY A 192 -22.94 -2.19 5.02
N ALA A 193 -22.26 -2.65 3.98
CA ALA A 193 -22.13 -4.07 3.69
C ALA A 193 -21.34 -4.82 4.77
N ILE A 194 -21.67 -6.11 4.92
CA ILE A 194 -20.94 -7.03 5.80
C ILE A 194 -20.04 -7.90 4.93
N GLY A 195 -18.74 -7.91 5.24
CA GLY A 195 -17.73 -8.69 4.52
C GLY A 195 -17.80 -10.19 4.80
N ALA A 196 -17.06 -10.97 4.02
CA ALA A 196 -17.04 -12.44 4.10
C ALA A 196 -16.62 -12.96 5.49
N SER A 197 -15.75 -12.25 6.19
CA SER A 197 -15.32 -12.56 7.57
C SER A 197 -16.10 -11.81 8.66
N GLY A 198 -17.18 -11.12 8.31
CA GLY A 198 -18.05 -10.42 9.25
C GLY A 198 -17.61 -8.99 9.61
N THR A 199 -16.70 -8.40 8.83
CA THR A 199 -16.35 -6.97 9.02
C THR A 199 -17.34 -6.03 8.38
N PHE A 200 -17.29 -4.76 8.79
CA PHE A 200 -18.22 -3.74 8.32
C PHE A 200 -17.56 -2.81 7.32
N GLU A 201 -18.26 -2.52 6.22
CA GLU A 201 -17.84 -1.58 5.20
C GLU A 201 -17.44 -0.22 5.80
N LYS A 202 -18.20 0.28 6.79
CA LYS A 202 -17.91 1.56 7.45
C LYS A 202 -16.49 1.67 8.02
N ASP A 203 -15.88 0.55 8.40
CA ASP A 203 -14.54 0.52 8.97
C ASP A 203 -13.49 0.63 7.86
N PHE A 204 -13.71 -0.05 6.72
CA PHE A 204 -12.85 0.09 5.54
C PHE A 204 -12.94 1.49 4.94
N THR A 205 -14.15 2.01 4.73
CA THR A 205 -14.33 3.35 4.14
C THR A 205 -13.68 4.42 5.02
N TYR A 206 -13.75 4.27 6.34
CA TYR A 206 -13.06 5.17 7.26
C TYR A 206 -11.55 5.07 7.13
N PHE A 207 -11.01 3.85 7.16
CA PHE A 207 -9.57 3.60 7.05
C PHE A 207 -9.00 4.23 5.77
N THR A 208 -9.59 3.94 4.61
CA THR A 208 -9.12 4.48 3.34
C THR A 208 -9.29 5.99 3.23
N ALA A 209 -10.37 6.55 3.79
CA ALA A 209 -10.56 7.99 3.82
C ALA A 209 -9.46 8.70 4.61
N GLN A 210 -9.02 8.12 5.73
CA GLN A 210 -7.90 8.66 6.52
C GLN A 210 -6.58 8.58 5.76
N GLU A 211 -6.30 7.48 5.08
CA GLU A 211 -5.08 7.35 4.28
C GLU A 211 -5.07 8.34 3.10
N LEU A 212 -6.20 8.48 2.40
CA LEU A 212 -6.33 9.46 1.32
C LEU A 212 -6.23 10.90 1.83
N GLU A 213 -6.80 11.21 3.00
CA GLU A 213 -6.68 12.52 3.64
C GLU A 213 -5.22 12.87 3.94
N LYS A 214 -4.49 11.94 4.58
CA LYS A 214 -3.07 12.12 4.90
C LYS A 214 -2.25 12.41 3.65
N GLU A 215 -2.47 11.65 2.58
CA GLU A 215 -1.71 11.77 1.34
C GLU A 215 -2.00 13.09 0.63
N LEU A 216 -3.28 13.41 0.39
CA LEU A 216 -3.67 14.66 -0.29
C LEU A 216 -3.26 15.90 0.51
N THR A 217 -3.35 15.85 1.84
CA THR A 217 -2.88 16.94 2.71
C THR A 217 -1.36 17.10 2.62
N ALA A 218 -0.61 16.00 2.57
CA ALA A 218 0.84 16.04 2.39
C ALA A 218 1.24 16.65 1.04
N LEU A 219 0.40 16.51 0.02
CA LEU A 219 0.56 17.10 -1.31
C LEU A 219 -0.04 18.52 -1.44
N GLY A 220 -0.42 19.15 -0.32
CA GLY A 220 -0.84 20.55 -0.26
C GLY A 220 -2.33 20.82 -0.46
N ALA A 221 -3.17 19.79 -0.56
CA ALA A 221 -4.62 19.96 -0.60
C ALA A 221 -5.20 20.40 0.75
N ASN A 222 -6.24 21.22 0.71
CA ASN A 222 -7.14 21.41 1.85
C ASN A 222 -8.17 20.27 1.87
N VAL A 223 -7.96 19.25 2.71
CA VAL A 223 -8.84 18.09 2.78
C VAL A 223 -9.86 18.23 3.90
N LEU A 224 -11.12 17.91 3.63
CA LEU A 224 -12.18 17.86 4.64
C LEU A 224 -12.91 16.51 4.58
N LEU A 225 -13.07 15.86 5.73
CA LEU A 225 -13.86 14.63 5.85
C LEU A 225 -15.34 14.94 6.14
N THR A 226 -16.27 14.18 5.57
CA THR A 226 -17.70 14.28 5.94
C THR A 226 -17.99 13.76 7.34
N ARG A 227 -17.17 12.82 7.85
CA ARG A 227 -17.19 12.35 9.23
C ARG A 227 -15.75 12.22 9.78
N PRO A 228 -15.44 12.76 10.98
CA PRO A 228 -14.13 12.65 11.63
C PRO A 228 -13.97 11.37 12.47
N GLY A 229 -14.95 10.45 12.43
CA GLY A 229 -14.95 9.22 13.24
C GLY A 229 -16.10 8.27 12.86
N ASP A 230 -16.35 7.28 13.71
CA ASP A 230 -17.47 6.32 13.55
C ASP A 230 -18.81 6.93 13.99
N GLU A 231 -19.33 7.85 13.17
CA GLU A 231 -20.64 8.47 13.36
C GLU A 231 -21.50 8.40 12.10
N PHE A 232 -22.82 8.34 12.32
CA PHE A 232 -23.77 8.34 11.22
C PHE A 232 -23.97 9.76 10.68
N ILE A 233 -23.60 9.97 9.42
CA ILE A 233 -23.93 11.18 8.66
C ILE A 233 -24.94 10.85 7.57
N SER A 234 -26.05 11.58 7.52
CA SER A 234 -27.08 11.38 6.49
C SER A 234 -26.57 11.74 5.10
N LEU A 235 -27.09 11.08 4.06
CA LEU A 235 -26.75 11.36 2.65
C LEU A 235 -26.96 12.84 2.27
N ASN A 236 -27.99 13.49 2.84
CA ASN A 236 -28.24 14.93 2.65
C ASN A 236 -27.14 15.80 3.25
N ALA A 237 -26.70 15.48 4.47
CA ALA A 237 -25.65 16.24 5.14
C ALA A 237 -24.31 16.12 4.40
N ARG A 238 -23.96 14.94 3.88
CA ARG A 238 -22.74 14.70 3.08
C ARG A 238 -22.70 15.59 1.84
N ALA A 239 -23.75 15.55 1.03
CA ALA A 239 -23.86 16.38 -0.17
C ALA A 239 -23.91 17.88 0.16
N SER A 240 -24.65 18.27 1.21
CA SER A 240 -24.76 19.66 1.63
C SER A 240 -23.42 20.22 2.12
N PHE A 241 -22.65 19.44 2.87
CA PHE A 241 -21.31 19.81 3.34
C PHE A 241 -20.39 20.16 2.16
N SER A 242 -20.47 19.39 1.07
CA SER A 242 -19.73 19.70 -0.15
C SER A 242 -20.24 20.93 -0.88
N ASN A 243 -21.56 21.07 -1.02
CA ASN A 243 -22.15 22.20 -1.72
C ASN A 243 -21.82 23.56 -1.08
N ILE A 244 -21.80 23.63 0.26
CA ILE A 244 -21.53 24.88 1.00
C ILE A 244 -20.04 25.17 1.17
N SER A 245 -19.18 24.21 0.89
CA SER A 245 -17.72 24.36 0.95
C SER A 245 -17.17 24.83 -0.41
N ASN A 246 -15.92 25.31 -0.41
CA ASN A 246 -15.21 25.66 -1.64
C ASN A 246 -14.65 24.41 -2.36
N THR A 247 -15.43 23.33 -2.44
CA THR A 247 -14.97 22.04 -2.96
C THR A 247 -14.63 22.09 -4.44
N ASP A 248 -13.41 21.65 -4.77
CA ASP A 248 -12.92 21.41 -6.13
C ASP A 248 -13.17 19.96 -6.59
N ALA A 249 -13.15 19.01 -5.66
CA ALA A 249 -13.56 17.62 -5.90
C ALA A 249 -14.15 16.96 -4.64
N PHE A 250 -15.19 16.16 -4.82
CA PHE A 250 -15.82 15.31 -3.81
C PHE A 250 -15.64 13.85 -4.19
N ILE A 251 -15.17 13.02 -3.26
CA ILE A 251 -14.93 11.60 -3.46
C ILE A 251 -15.63 10.84 -2.35
N SER A 252 -16.67 10.09 -2.69
CA SER A 252 -17.32 9.17 -1.76
C SER A 252 -16.67 7.80 -1.88
N ILE A 253 -16.20 7.27 -0.76
CA ILE A 253 -15.47 5.99 -0.68
C ILE A 253 -16.41 4.93 -0.13
N HIS A 254 -16.54 3.84 -0.90
CA HIS A 254 -17.38 2.69 -0.61
C HIS A 254 -16.67 1.38 -0.97
N TYR A 255 -17.23 0.28 -0.46
CA TYR A 255 -16.83 -1.07 -0.82
C TYR A 255 -18.06 -1.91 -1.15
N ASN A 256 -18.05 -2.49 -2.34
CA ASN A 256 -19.18 -3.21 -2.87
C ASN A 256 -19.37 -4.56 -2.18
N SER A 257 -20.52 -5.17 -2.39
CA SER A 257 -20.85 -6.48 -1.87
C SER A 257 -21.85 -7.19 -2.78
N PHE A 258 -21.59 -8.46 -3.06
CA PHE A 258 -22.50 -9.35 -3.77
C PHE A 258 -22.45 -10.75 -3.16
N THR A 259 -23.16 -10.92 -2.04
CA THR A 259 -23.11 -12.15 -1.23
C THR A 259 -23.55 -13.41 -1.97
N GLU A 260 -24.41 -13.29 -2.98
CA GLU A 260 -24.88 -14.39 -3.82
C GLU A 260 -23.81 -14.85 -4.82
N GLN A 261 -22.81 -14.01 -5.11
CA GLN A 261 -21.70 -14.29 -6.01
C GLN A 261 -20.37 -13.84 -5.38
N PRO A 262 -19.87 -14.58 -4.37
CA PRO A 262 -18.71 -14.18 -3.58
C PRO A 262 -17.40 -14.17 -4.37
N ASN A 263 -17.40 -14.61 -5.64
CA ASN A 263 -16.24 -14.54 -6.54
C ASN A 263 -16.16 -13.24 -7.34
N VAL A 264 -17.16 -12.35 -7.21
CA VAL A 264 -17.12 -11.04 -7.89
C VAL A 264 -16.06 -10.16 -7.26
N THR A 265 -15.23 -9.55 -8.11
CA THR A 265 -14.13 -8.67 -7.73
C THR A 265 -14.07 -7.47 -8.67
N GLY A 266 -13.28 -6.48 -8.28
CA GLY A 266 -12.93 -5.33 -9.10
C GLY A 266 -13.37 -3.99 -8.52
N ILE A 267 -12.92 -2.93 -9.19
CA ILE A 267 -13.15 -1.54 -8.81
C ILE A 267 -14.06 -0.89 -9.85
N GLU A 268 -15.03 -0.10 -9.40
CA GLU A 268 -15.89 0.73 -10.25
C GLU A 268 -16.02 2.15 -9.68
N THR A 269 -16.27 3.11 -10.56
CA THR A 269 -16.45 4.52 -10.20
C THR A 269 -17.74 5.07 -10.79
N PHE A 270 -18.57 5.68 -9.96
CA PHE A 270 -19.83 6.29 -10.37
C PHE A 270 -19.74 7.81 -10.45
N TYR A 271 -20.43 8.38 -11.43
CA TYR A 271 -20.72 9.81 -11.54
C TYR A 271 -22.22 10.04 -11.80
N TYR A 272 -22.72 11.23 -11.52
CA TYR A 272 -24.11 11.60 -11.84
C TYR A 272 -24.21 12.64 -12.96
N HIS A 273 -23.50 13.76 -12.81
CA HIS A 273 -23.50 14.83 -13.81
C HIS A 273 -22.46 14.54 -14.89
N ASP A 274 -22.81 14.71 -16.17
CA ASP A 274 -21.90 14.45 -17.30
C ASP A 274 -20.56 15.20 -17.20
N GLN A 275 -20.56 16.39 -16.60
CA GLN A 275 -19.34 17.17 -16.36
C GLN A 275 -18.33 16.47 -15.43
N ASN A 276 -18.79 15.52 -14.60
CA ASN A 276 -17.95 14.76 -13.68
C ASN A 276 -17.41 13.47 -14.32
N LYS A 277 -17.78 13.18 -15.58
CA LYS A 277 -17.38 11.95 -16.27
C LYS A 277 -15.88 11.81 -16.41
N ASP A 278 -15.17 12.91 -16.68
CA ASP A 278 -13.70 12.87 -16.78
C ASP A 278 -13.04 12.66 -15.42
N LEU A 279 -13.58 13.23 -14.33
CA LEU A 279 -13.12 12.93 -12.98
C LEU A 279 -13.26 11.43 -12.68
N ALA A 280 -14.43 10.85 -12.95
CA ALA A 280 -14.66 9.42 -12.75
C ALA A 280 -13.74 8.55 -13.61
N ARG A 281 -13.56 8.91 -14.88
CA ARG A 281 -12.68 8.21 -15.81
C ARG A 281 -11.23 8.23 -15.35
N TYR A 282 -10.69 9.39 -14.97
CA TYR A 282 -9.31 9.50 -14.52
C TYR A 282 -9.07 8.74 -13.22
N VAL A 283 -9.96 8.90 -12.23
CA VAL A 283 -9.87 8.15 -10.96
C VAL A 283 -9.94 6.64 -11.21
N GLN A 284 -10.87 6.17 -12.03
CA GLN A 284 -10.95 4.75 -12.40
C GLN A 284 -9.67 4.26 -13.11
N GLU A 285 -9.22 4.95 -14.16
CA GLU A 285 -8.05 4.53 -14.94
C GLU A 285 -6.79 4.44 -14.08
N GLU A 286 -6.56 5.40 -13.19
CA GLU A 286 -5.37 5.43 -12.33
C GLU A 286 -5.45 4.43 -11.17
N MET A 287 -6.63 4.21 -10.56
CA MET A 287 -6.81 3.12 -9.58
C MET A 287 -6.51 1.75 -10.18
N ILE A 288 -6.96 1.49 -11.41
CA ILE A 288 -6.69 0.21 -12.07
C ILE A 288 -5.20 0.05 -12.40
N LYS A 289 -4.52 1.11 -12.86
CA LYS A 289 -3.07 1.07 -13.08
C LYS A 289 -2.30 0.78 -11.80
N ALA A 290 -2.68 1.40 -10.68
CA ALA A 290 -1.97 1.27 -9.41
C ALA A 290 -2.19 -0.08 -8.73
N THR A 291 -3.37 -0.69 -8.90
CA THR A 291 -3.77 -1.90 -8.16
C THR A 291 -3.74 -3.19 -8.98
N ASN A 292 -3.74 -3.07 -10.31
CA ASN A 292 -4.00 -4.16 -11.26
C ASN A 292 -5.32 -4.92 -10.96
N ALA A 293 -6.30 -4.26 -10.32
CA ALA A 293 -7.58 -4.85 -10.00
C ALA A 293 -8.43 -5.09 -11.26
N ASN A 294 -9.42 -5.97 -11.15
CA ASN A 294 -10.41 -6.14 -12.21
C ASN A 294 -11.13 -4.81 -12.49
N ASN A 295 -11.07 -4.34 -13.74
CA ASN A 295 -11.65 -3.07 -14.14
C ASN A 295 -13.13 -3.22 -14.49
N ARG A 296 -14.00 -2.71 -13.62
CA ARG A 296 -15.45 -2.72 -13.84
C ARG A 296 -15.97 -1.44 -14.50
N GLY A 297 -15.08 -0.47 -14.72
CA GLY A 297 -15.32 0.74 -15.47
C GLY A 297 -15.81 1.90 -14.63
N TYR A 298 -16.23 2.95 -15.33
CA TYR A 298 -16.86 4.12 -14.74
C TYR A 298 -18.19 4.38 -15.45
N GLU A 299 -19.25 4.62 -14.69
CA GLU A 299 -20.59 4.73 -15.26
C GLU A 299 -21.50 5.71 -14.51
N PHE A 300 -22.64 6.01 -15.13
CA PHE A 300 -23.67 6.81 -14.50
C PHE A 300 -24.27 6.05 -13.32
N GLY A 301 -24.35 6.68 -12.15
CA GLY A 301 -25.00 6.14 -10.96
C GLY A 301 -25.99 7.14 -10.36
N ASP A 302 -27.26 6.74 -10.18
CA ASP A 302 -28.30 7.56 -9.56
C ASP A 302 -28.21 7.58 -8.02
N LEU A 303 -27.02 7.90 -7.51
CA LEU A 303 -26.66 7.86 -6.10
C LEU A 303 -26.92 9.22 -5.46
N TYR A 304 -27.56 9.25 -4.28
CA TYR A 304 -28.01 10.50 -3.66
C TYR A 304 -26.86 11.51 -3.46
N VAL A 305 -25.71 11.05 -2.94
CA VAL A 305 -24.54 11.91 -2.67
C VAL A 305 -23.93 12.50 -3.94
N LEU A 306 -24.17 11.89 -5.11
CA LEU A 306 -23.73 12.42 -6.39
C LEU A 306 -24.81 13.31 -7.03
N ARG A 307 -26.06 12.85 -7.04
CA ARG A 307 -27.21 13.57 -7.60
C ARG A 307 -27.49 14.91 -6.91
N GLN A 308 -27.20 15.01 -5.62
CA GLN A 308 -27.43 16.23 -4.83
C GLN A 308 -26.16 17.05 -4.60
N ASN A 309 -25.04 16.68 -5.22
CA ASN A 309 -23.80 17.42 -5.12
C ASN A 309 -23.55 18.22 -6.40
N PHE A 310 -23.54 19.54 -6.26
CA PHE A 310 -23.37 20.50 -7.34
C PHE A 310 -21.90 20.80 -7.63
N LYS A 311 -20.97 20.20 -6.87
CA LYS A 311 -19.52 20.24 -7.06
C LYS A 311 -19.08 19.03 -7.90
N PRO A 312 -17.86 19.03 -8.47
CA PRO A 312 -17.31 17.83 -9.09
C PRO A 312 -17.28 16.68 -8.10
N ALA A 313 -17.97 15.58 -8.42
CA ALA A 313 -18.27 14.51 -7.45
C ALA A 313 -18.28 13.13 -8.10
N VAL A 314 -17.63 12.18 -7.44
CA VAL A 314 -17.60 10.75 -7.79
C VAL A 314 -17.80 9.88 -6.54
N LEU A 315 -18.25 8.65 -6.76
CA LEU A 315 -18.26 7.59 -5.74
C LEU A 315 -17.43 6.42 -6.26
N VAL A 316 -16.49 5.94 -5.45
CA VAL A 316 -15.60 4.84 -5.79
C VAL A 316 -16.00 3.61 -4.97
N GLU A 317 -16.18 2.48 -5.65
CA GLU A 317 -16.32 1.16 -5.05
C GLU A 317 -14.98 0.45 -5.16
N LEU A 318 -14.22 0.38 -4.07
CA LEU A 318 -12.80 0.02 -4.08
C LEU A 318 -12.51 -1.49 -4.10
N GLY A 319 -13.56 -2.31 -4.18
CA GLY A 319 -13.49 -3.77 -4.16
C GLY A 319 -14.77 -4.38 -3.61
N PHE A 320 -14.86 -5.71 -3.61
CA PHE A 320 -16.01 -6.45 -3.08
C PHE A 320 -15.67 -7.10 -1.74
N ILE A 321 -16.16 -6.58 -0.62
CA ILE A 321 -15.86 -7.14 0.71
C ILE A 321 -16.58 -8.47 0.96
N SER A 322 -17.58 -8.83 0.14
CA SER A 322 -18.18 -10.17 0.14
C SER A 322 -17.27 -11.26 -0.44
N ASN A 323 -16.18 -10.89 -1.12
CA ASN A 323 -15.16 -11.80 -1.61
C ASN A 323 -14.03 -11.90 -0.56
N GLY A 324 -13.79 -13.09 0.00
CA GLY A 324 -12.84 -13.25 1.11
C GLY A 324 -11.39 -12.88 0.76
N GLU A 325 -10.91 -13.21 -0.44
CA GLU A 325 -9.57 -12.82 -0.89
C GLU A 325 -9.46 -11.29 -1.04
N SER A 326 -10.47 -10.66 -1.64
CA SER A 326 -10.54 -9.21 -1.78
C SER A 326 -10.61 -8.55 -0.42
N GLU A 327 -11.50 -8.99 0.47
CA GLU A 327 -11.62 -8.47 1.85
C GLU A 327 -10.27 -8.52 2.59
N ALA A 328 -9.56 -9.64 2.53
CA ALA A 328 -8.23 -9.78 3.13
C ALA A 328 -7.23 -8.80 2.51
N LYS A 329 -7.21 -8.68 1.18
CA LYS A 329 -6.35 -7.74 0.46
C LYS A 329 -6.64 -6.28 0.82
N LEU A 330 -7.92 -5.91 0.92
CA LEU A 330 -8.36 -4.55 1.24
C LEU A 330 -7.98 -4.13 2.68
N ARG A 331 -7.62 -5.06 3.56
CA ARG A 331 -7.08 -4.72 4.89
C ARG A 331 -5.59 -4.48 4.91
N THR A 332 -4.87 -4.87 3.87
CA THR A 332 -3.42 -4.69 3.85
C THR A 332 -3.09 -3.22 3.60
N LYS A 333 -2.09 -2.73 4.32
CA LYS A 333 -1.61 -1.37 4.15
C LYS A 333 -1.05 -1.11 2.75
N ALA A 334 -0.37 -2.11 2.18
CA ALA A 334 0.20 -2.02 0.84
C ALA A 334 -0.88 -1.81 -0.23
N TYR A 335 -1.97 -2.58 -0.18
CA TYR A 335 -3.05 -2.42 -1.15
C TYR A 335 -3.81 -1.10 -0.94
N GLN A 336 -3.95 -0.66 0.31
CA GLN A 336 -4.54 0.64 0.64
C GLN A 336 -3.70 1.80 0.09
N GLN A 337 -2.38 1.72 0.16
CA GLN A 337 -1.49 2.69 -0.47
C GLN A 337 -1.63 2.70 -2.00
N GLN A 338 -1.80 1.54 -2.64
CA GLN A 338 -2.06 1.48 -4.09
C GLN A 338 -3.40 2.14 -4.47
N LEU A 339 -4.47 1.89 -3.71
CA LEU A 339 -5.78 2.52 -3.91
C LEU A 339 -5.68 4.04 -3.77
N VAL A 340 -5.04 4.51 -2.69
CA VAL A 340 -4.82 5.94 -2.42
C VAL A 340 -4.00 6.58 -3.53
N GLN A 341 -2.87 5.99 -3.93
CA GLN A 341 -2.05 6.49 -5.03
C GLN A 341 -2.85 6.59 -6.32
N GLY A 342 -3.65 5.57 -6.64
CA GLY A 342 -4.53 5.59 -7.82
C GLY A 342 -5.53 6.75 -7.79
N MET A 343 -6.17 7.00 -6.64
CA MET A 343 -7.07 8.15 -6.48
C MET A 343 -6.35 9.49 -6.60
N VAL A 344 -5.16 9.63 -5.99
CA VAL A 344 -4.31 10.82 -6.06
C VAL A 344 -3.90 11.11 -7.52
N ASN A 345 -3.42 10.11 -8.24
CA ASN A 345 -3.10 10.19 -9.68
C ASN A 345 -4.30 10.62 -10.51
N GLY A 346 -5.47 10.02 -10.24
CA GLY A 346 -6.70 10.36 -10.94
C GLY A 346 -7.14 11.80 -10.72
N LEU A 347 -7.07 12.28 -9.47
CA LEU A 347 -7.40 13.66 -9.12
C LEU A 347 -6.42 14.65 -9.72
N SER A 348 -5.13 14.33 -9.69
CA SER A 348 -4.15 15.24 -10.26
C SER A 348 -4.30 15.36 -11.77
N ARG A 349 -4.49 14.23 -12.46
CA ARG A 349 -4.79 14.22 -13.90
C ARG A 349 -6.06 15.00 -14.21
N TYR A 350 -7.08 14.93 -13.35
CA TYR A 350 -8.27 15.74 -13.46
C TYR A 350 -7.96 17.24 -13.32
N PHE A 351 -7.23 17.67 -12.29
CA PHE A 351 -6.93 19.09 -12.08
C PHE A 351 -5.96 19.68 -13.10
N SER A 352 -5.05 18.89 -13.66
CA SER A 352 -4.14 19.31 -14.72
C SER A 352 -4.80 19.38 -16.11
N SER A 353 -6.04 18.89 -16.25
CA SER A 353 -6.81 18.95 -17.50
C SER A 353 -7.53 20.29 -17.73
N TYR A 354 -7.48 21.24 -16.78
CA TYR A 354 -8.29 22.47 -16.81
C TYR A 354 -7.52 23.74 -16.48
#